data_AF-A0A9D6PGS2-F1
#
_entry.id   AF-A0A9D6PGS2-F1
#
_cell.length_a   1.000
_cell.length_b   1.000
_cell.length_c   1.000
_cell.angle_alpha   90.00
_cell.angle_beta   90.00
_cell.angle_gamma   90.00
#
_symmetry.space_group_name_H-M   'P 1'
#
loop_
_entity.id
_entity.type
_entity.pdbx_description
1 polymer ?
#
loop_
_entity_poly.entity_id
_entity_poly.type
_entity_poly.pdbx_seq_one_letter_code
_entity_poly.pdbx_strand_id
1 'polypeptide(L)'
;MTEAQVPGMGEWKKSQIETPLDFHLDTNKVDDVEKLIKKVGWDDALTQINDNFDRNPNDAEARRRATLIVRLYDEKVKPLRDKLQH
;
A
#
# COMPACT_ATOMS: atom_id res chain seq x y z
N MET A 1 8.17 -33.45 23.64
CA MET A 1 8.26 -32.62 22.41
C MET A 1 6.91 -32.70 21.73
N THR A 2 6.18 -31.59 21.59
CA THR A 2 5.53 -31.15 20.33
C THR A 2 5.08 -29.70 20.57
N GLU A 3 5.57 -28.81 19.71
CA GLU A 3 5.51 -27.35 19.79
C GLU A 3 4.11 -26.78 19.55
N ALA A 4 3.86 -25.62 20.17
CA ALA A 4 2.65 -24.85 20.08
C ALA A 4 2.43 -24.28 18.66
N GLN A 5 1.25 -24.52 18.10
CA GLN A 5 0.84 -23.96 16.82
C GLN A 5 0.12 -22.63 17.07
N VAL A 6 0.81 -21.53 16.81
CA VAL A 6 0.24 -20.18 16.85
C VAL A 6 -0.44 -19.90 15.50
N PRO A 7 -1.74 -19.60 15.45
CA PRO A 7 -2.43 -19.34 14.19
C PRO A 7 -2.05 -17.98 13.59
N GLY A 8 -1.29 -18.03 12.49
CA GLY A 8 -1.67 -17.33 11.26
C GLY A 8 -1.67 -15.80 11.26
N MET A 9 -0.63 -15.15 11.78
CA MET A 9 -0.21 -13.84 11.28
C MET A 9 1.08 -14.03 10.48
N GLY A 10 1.00 -14.09 9.16
CA GLY A 10 2.24 -14.10 8.38
C GLY A 10 2.13 -14.68 6.98
N GLU A 11 1.36 -14.05 6.10
CA GLU A 11 1.64 -14.10 4.67
C GLU A 11 1.49 -12.71 4.05
N TRP A 12 2.31 -11.77 4.53
CA TRP A 12 2.68 -10.62 3.72
C TRP A 12 3.57 -11.15 2.61
N LYS A 13 2.94 -11.57 1.50
CA LYS A 13 3.64 -11.91 0.26
C LYS A 13 4.66 -10.82 -0.03
N LYS A 14 5.94 -11.21 -0.02
CA LYS A 14 7.04 -10.45 -0.59
C LYS A 14 6.82 -10.35 -2.10
N SER A 15 5.92 -9.49 -2.53
CA SER A 15 5.82 -9.10 -3.93
C SER A 15 6.81 -7.96 -4.14
N GLN A 16 7.77 -8.22 -5.03
CA GLN A 16 8.83 -7.32 -5.47
C GLN A 16 8.35 -5.87 -5.59
N ILE A 17 8.90 -4.99 -4.76
CA ILE A 17 8.88 -3.55 -5.05
C ILE A 17 10.07 -3.30 -5.99
N GLU A 18 9.87 -3.62 -7.27
CA GLU A 18 10.66 -3.03 -8.34
C GLU A 18 9.95 -1.76 -8.78
N THR A 19 10.38 -0.62 -8.24
CA THR A 19 10.13 0.70 -8.84
C THR A 19 11.49 1.31 -9.17
N PRO A 20 11.67 1.89 -10.37
CA PRO A 20 10.75 2.91 -10.89
C PRO A 20 10.41 2.74 -12.38
N LEU A 21 9.14 2.50 -12.69
CA LEU A 21 8.61 2.97 -13.97
C LEU A 21 8.22 4.43 -13.75
N ASP A 22 8.91 5.34 -14.42
CA ASP A 22 8.68 6.77 -14.41
C ASP A 22 7.25 7.06 -14.89
N PHE A 23 6.31 7.06 -13.94
CA PHE A 23 4.90 7.29 -14.19
C PHE A 23 4.61 8.72 -13.80
N HIS A 24 4.45 9.59 -14.80
CA HIS A 24 4.01 10.96 -14.62
C HIS A 24 2.62 10.95 -13.97
N LEU A 25 2.60 11.06 -12.64
CA LEU A 25 1.39 11.23 -11.86
C LEU A 25 0.85 12.64 -12.10
N ASP A 26 -0.18 12.76 -12.93
CA ASP A 26 -1.11 13.89 -12.89
C ASP A 26 -1.45 14.22 -11.43
N THR A 27 -0.94 15.35 -10.93
CA THR A 27 -1.08 15.82 -9.55
C THR A 27 -2.53 15.97 -9.11
N ASN A 28 -3.46 16.13 -10.06
CA ASN A 28 -4.90 16.21 -9.82
C ASN A 28 -5.53 14.88 -9.31
N LYS A 29 -4.88 13.73 -9.52
CA LYS A 29 -5.40 12.40 -9.14
C LYS A 29 -4.74 11.81 -7.89
N VAL A 30 -3.67 12.43 -7.37
CA VAL A 30 -3.10 12.09 -6.05
C VAL A 30 -4.14 12.29 -4.95
N ASP A 31 -4.98 13.30 -5.14
CA ASP A 31 -6.05 13.70 -4.24
C ASP A 31 -7.12 12.61 -4.04
N ASP A 32 -7.30 11.66 -4.97
CA ASP A 32 -8.35 10.63 -4.87
C ASP A 32 -8.06 9.60 -3.77
N VAL A 33 -6.81 9.15 -3.66
CA VAL A 33 -6.38 8.21 -2.61
C VAL A 33 -6.35 8.90 -1.25
N GLU A 34 -5.87 10.14 -1.19
CA GLU A 34 -5.89 10.92 0.05
C GLU A 34 -7.32 11.26 0.50
N LYS A 35 -8.22 11.60 -0.41
CA LYS A 35 -9.65 11.77 -0.14
C LYS A 35 -10.29 10.48 0.35
N LEU A 36 -9.95 9.33 -0.26
CA LEU A 36 -10.44 8.03 0.18
C LEU A 36 -10.00 7.76 1.62
N ILE A 37 -8.70 7.91 1.91
CA ILE A 37 -8.15 7.75 3.26
C ILE A 37 -8.83 8.69 4.26
N LYS A 38 -9.07 9.96 3.91
CA LYS A 38 -9.79 10.90 4.77
C LYS A 38 -11.24 10.52 5.02
N LYS A 39 -11.89 9.87 4.04
CA LYS A 39 -13.31 9.51 4.10
C LYS A 39 -13.55 8.21 4.88
N VAL A 40 -12.74 7.18 4.65
CA VAL A 40 -12.97 5.83 5.21
C VAL A 40 -11.91 5.40 6.22
N GLY A 41 -10.81 6.14 6.34
CA GLY A 41 -9.66 5.77 7.17
C GLY A 41 -8.63 4.95 6.40
N TRP A 42 -7.45 4.79 6.99
CA TRP A 42 -6.30 4.12 6.36
C TRP A 42 -6.54 2.64 6.08
N ASP A 43 -7.06 1.90 7.07
CA ASP A 43 -7.24 0.46 7.00
C ASP A 43 -8.27 0.05 5.94
N ASP A 44 -9.39 0.79 5.91
CA ASP A 44 -10.48 0.57 4.96
C ASP A 44 -10.07 1.01 3.53
N ALA A 45 -9.34 2.12 3.40
CA ALA A 45 -8.80 2.56 2.11
C ALA A 45 -7.81 1.56 1.52
N LEU A 46 -6.91 1.00 2.35
CA LEU A 46 -6.00 -0.07 1.95
C LEU A 46 -6.76 -1.29 1.45
N THR A 47 -7.78 -1.72 2.20
CA THR A 47 -8.62 -2.86 1.84
C THR A 47 -9.32 -2.62 0.51
N GLN A 48 -9.98 -1.47 0.32
CA GLN A 48 -10.68 -1.14 -0.92
C GLN A 48 -9.75 -1.05 -2.13
N ILE A 49 -8.57 -0.46 -1.99
CA ILE A 49 -7.60 -0.36 -3.07
C ILE A 49 -7.05 -1.75 -3.43
N ASN A 50 -6.78 -2.58 -2.41
CA ASN A 50 -6.29 -3.93 -2.62
C ASN A 50 -7.36 -4.82 -3.30
N ASP A 51 -8.62 -4.75 -2.87
CA ASP A 51 -9.75 -5.45 -3.51
C ASP A 51 -9.94 -5.00 -4.96
N ASN A 52 -9.86 -3.69 -5.22
CA ASN A 52 -9.97 -3.17 -6.59
C ASN A 52 -8.81 -3.65 -7.47
N PHE A 53 -7.60 -3.70 -6.92
CA PHE A 53 -6.43 -4.20 -7.63
C PHE A 53 -6.51 -5.70 -7.92
N ASP A 54 -7.00 -6.50 -6.97
CA ASP A 54 -7.19 -7.95 -7.14
C ASP A 54 -8.23 -8.27 -8.22
N ARG A 55 -9.33 -7.50 -8.24
CA ARG A 55 -10.39 -7.63 -9.25
C ARG A 55 -9.95 -7.15 -10.63
N ASN A 56 -9.14 -6.09 -10.69
CA ASN A 56 -8.72 -5.44 -11.92
C ASN A 56 -7.19 -5.24 -11.99
N PRO A 57 -6.38 -6.33 -12.04
CA PRO A 57 -4.93 -6.24 -11.94
C PRO A 57 -4.26 -5.62 -13.17
N ASN A 58 -4.98 -5.53 -14.29
CA ASN A 58 -4.52 -4.90 -15.53
C ASN A 58 -5.03 -3.47 -15.71
N ASP A 59 -5.86 -2.97 -14.79
CA ASP A 59 -6.34 -1.60 -14.84
C ASP A 59 -5.24 -0.63 -14.40
N ALA A 60 -4.95 0.35 -15.26
CA ALA A 60 -3.90 1.32 -15.03
C ALA A 60 -4.21 2.23 -13.82
N GLU A 61 -5.49 2.50 -13.55
CA GLU A 61 -5.91 3.33 -12.43
C GLU A 61 -5.82 2.56 -11.10
N ALA A 62 -6.21 1.28 -11.07
CA ALA A 62 -6.02 0.40 -9.92
C ALA A 62 -4.54 0.24 -9.56
N ARG A 63 -3.67 -0.01 -10.56
CA ARG A 63 -2.20 0.00 -10.40
C ARG A 63 -1.71 1.31 -9.79
N ARG A 64 -2.18 2.43 -10.34
CA ARG A 64 -1.78 3.76 -9.88
C ARG A 64 -2.19 4.03 -8.43
N ARG A 65 -3.42 3.67 -8.04
CA ARG A 65 -3.93 3.84 -6.66
C ARG A 65 -3.14 2.98 -5.67
N ALA A 66 -2.83 1.73 -6.05
CA ALA A 66 -1.98 0.84 -5.25
C ALA A 66 -0.57 1.42 -5.04
N THR A 67 0.08 1.91 -6.11
CA THR A 67 1.39 2.56 -6.00
C THR A 67 1.35 3.81 -5.13
N LEU A 68 0.29 4.62 -5.23
CA LEU A 68 0.11 5.82 -4.44
C LEU A 68 -0.03 5.52 -2.95
N ILE A 69 -0.87 4.56 -2.57
CA ILE A 69 -1.07 4.24 -1.15
C ILE A 69 0.19 3.65 -0.51
N VAL A 70 0.96 2.85 -1.25
CA VAL A 70 2.27 2.34 -0.82
C VAL A 70 3.25 3.49 -0.58
N ARG A 71 3.33 4.46 -1.50
CA ARG A 71 4.19 5.64 -1.34
C ARG A 71 3.81 6.49 -0.14
N LEU A 72 2.51 6.78 0.04
CA LEU A 72 2.03 7.55 1.19
C LEU A 72 2.33 6.83 2.51
N TYR A 73 2.22 5.49 2.52
CA TYR A 73 2.61 4.69 3.67
C TYR A 73 4.12 4.78 3.95
N ASP A 74 4.97 4.65 2.92
CA ASP A 74 6.43 4.80 3.05
C ASP A 74 6.80 6.18 3.65
N GLU A 75 6.17 7.26 3.19
CA GLU A 75 6.40 8.60 3.74
C GLU A 75 5.98 8.72 5.22
N LYS A 76 4.93 8.01 5.65
CA LYS A 76 4.50 7.96 7.06
C LYS A 76 5.45 7.17 7.94
N VAL A 77 6.02 6.08 7.43
CA VAL A 77 6.96 5.24 8.19
C VAL A 77 8.41 5.72 8.10
N LYS A 78 8.75 6.56 7.12
CA LYS A 78 10.08 7.16 6.96
C LYS A 78 10.65 7.77 8.25
N PRO A 79 9.94 8.61 9.02
CA PRO A 79 10.48 9.14 10.28
C PRO A 79 10.66 8.09 11.37
N LEU A 80 9.89 7.00 11.37
CA LEU A 80 10.13 5.86 12.27
C LEU A 80 11.34 5.06 11.83
N ARG A 81 11.49 4.84 10.52
CA ARG A 81 12.64 4.16 9.93
C ARG A 81 13.94 4.90 10.21
N ASP A 82 13.93 6.21 10.04
CA ASP A 82 15.08 7.09 10.29
C ASP A 82 15.53 7.00 11.77
N LYS A 83 14.58 7.01 12.71
CA LYS A 83 14.84 6.81 14.15
C LYS A 83 15.35 5.43 14.53
N LEU A 84 15.06 4.39 13.73
CA LEU A 84 15.56 3.03 13.97
C LEU A 84 16.94 2.81 13.35
N GLN A 85 17.36 3.65 12.41
CA GLN A 85 18.66 3.58 11.75
C GLN A 85 19.75 4.42 12.44
N HIS A 86 19.37 5.23 13.43
CA HIS A 86 20.23 6.03 14.28
C HIS A 86 20.27 5.48 15.72
#